data_AF-A0A382TQL5-F1
#
_entry.id   AF-A0A382TQL5-F1
#
_cell.length_a   1.000
_cell.length_b   1.000
_cell.length_c   1.000
_cell.angle_alpha   90.00
_cell.angle_beta   90.00
_cell.angle_gamma   90.00
#
_symmetry.space_group_name_H-M   'P 1'
#
loop_
_entity.id
_entity.type
_entity.pdbx_description
1 polymer ?
#
loop_
_entity_poly.entity_id
_entity_poly.type
_entity_poly.pdbx_seq_one_letter_code
_entity_poly.pdbx_strand_id
1 'polypeptide(L)'
;TVEKEIFSSVDQDIADRQDMINALETIISKPSCVTDHQNLDSEEEISFLELAASYIRKLNSSWQILPQMNLSSLNPDSERQAGLRCDFLFYDPLNEEPPFVVEIDGKQHQNHQAADSDREDTLSAVGIKTRRIPAEEIRAATGPQIDSLHEYLSNHPGTHRTDSLLEGPLRKSKYIHQIQLTLLEALRTGYITPDSTSLVGIDIPDLIESKNSIVELAVSAFRELIERIIKLLCQSDVPHLKIEAGLVKPGEEYSVIICTSANRANTSSNFPNTGIFSISDTVFPGEIATPVSPSNVLTI
;
A
#
# COMPACT_ATOMS: atom_id res chain seq x y z
N THR A 1 -21.69 -11.45 -13.88
CA THR A 1 -22.30 -11.62 -12.55
C THR A 1 -21.67 -10.66 -11.55
N VAL A 2 -20.34 -10.69 -11.40
CA VAL A 2 -19.54 -9.74 -10.58
C VAL A 2 -19.86 -8.26 -10.85
N GLU A 3 -19.77 -7.82 -12.11
CA GLU A 3 -20.05 -6.43 -12.48
C GLU A 3 -21.47 -5.98 -12.10
N LYS A 4 -22.48 -6.81 -12.38
CA LYS A 4 -23.87 -6.51 -12.01
C LYS A 4 -24.06 -6.39 -10.51
N GLU A 5 -23.32 -7.17 -9.72
CA GLU A 5 -23.39 -7.13 -8.26
C GLU A 5 -22.72 -5.89 -7.70
N ILE A 6 -21.53 -5.54 -8.21
CA ILE A 6 -20.75 -4.37 -7.80
C ILE A 6 -21.44 -3.06 -8.18
N PHE A 7 -22.00 -2.98 -9.38
CA PHE A 7 -22.64 -1.78 -9.92
C PHE A 7 -24.17 -1.79 -9.76
N SER A 8 -24.73 -2.70 -8.97
CA SER A 8 -26.19 -2.82 -8.75
C SER A 8 -26.85 -1.56 -8.21
N SER A 9 -26.08 -0.70 -7.52
CA SER A 9 -26.54 0.57 -6.94
C SER A 9 -26.22 1.80 -7.78
N VAL A 10 -25.57 1.65 -8.94
CA VAL A 10 -25.23 2.75 -9.84
C VAL A 10 -26.22 2.75 -11.00
N ASP A 11 -26.94 3.86 -11.16
CA ASP A 11 -27.85 4.02 -12.30
C ASP A 11 -27.04 4.04 -13.60
N GLN A 12 -27.43 3.22 -14.59
CA GLN A 12 -26.64 3.02 -15.82
C GLN A 12 -26.52 4.30 -16.68
N ASP A 13 -27.40 5.27 -16.46
CA ASP A 13 -27.45 6.54 -17.19
C ASP A 13 -26.62 7.68 -16.55
N ILE A 14 -25.94 7.46 -15.42
CA ILE A 14 -25.35 8.56 -14.61
C ILE A 14 -23.82 8.65 -14.66
N ALA A 15 -23.09 7.64 -15.12
CA ALA A 15 -21.63 7.70 -15.14
C ALA A 15 -21.09 8.48 -16.37
N ASP A 16 -21.11 9.81 -16.33
CA ASP A 16 -20.36 10.59 -17.31
C ASP A 16 -18.84 10.47 -17.06
N ARG A 17 -18.04 10.89 -18.04
CA ARG A 17 -16.57 10.81 -17.95
C ARG A 17 -16.02 11.57 -16.74
N GLN A 18 -16.66 12.64 -16.32
CA GLN A 18 -16.20 13.47 -15.22
C GLN A 18 -16.40 12.75 -13.88
N ASP A 19 -17.51 12.04 -13.70
CA ASP A 19 -17.75 11.24 -12.49
C ASP A 19 -16.75 10.09 -12.33
N MET A 20 -16.33 9.48 -13.45
CA MET A 20 -15.26 8.47 -13.46
C MET A 20 -13.91 9.09 -13.07
N ILE A 21 -13.56 10.24 -13.63
CA ILE A 21 -12.32 10.97 -13.28
C ILE A 21 -12.33 11.34 -11.80
N ASN A 22 -13.43 11.91 -11.30
CA ASN A 22 -13.58 12.28 -9.89
C ASN A 22 -13.41 11.05 -8.97
N ALA A 23 -14.00 9.91 -9.32
CA ALA A 23 -13.86 8.70 -8.53
C ALA A 23 -12.42 8.17 -8.52
N LEU A 24 -11.73 8.18 -9.66
CA LEU A 24 -10.33 7.77 -9.76
C LEU A 24 -9.42 8.71 -8.95
N GLU A 25 -9.61 10.01 -9.05
CA GLU A 25 -8.90 11.00 -8.23
C GLU A 25 -9.11 10.74 -6.74
N THR A 26 -10.34 10.49 -6.29
CA THR A 26 -10.63 10.15 -4.89
C THR A 26 -9.95 8.85 -4.45
N ILE A 27 -9.91 7.83 -5.31
CA ILE A 27 -9.25 6.56 -5.01
C ILE A 27 -7.72 6.73 -4.92
N ILE A 28 -7.14 7.55 -5.80
CA ILE A 28 -5.70 7.83 -5.83
C ILE A 28 -5.29 8.65 -4.60
N SER A 29 -6.05 9.68 -4.24
CA SER A 29 -5.78 10.54 -3.08
C SER A 29 -5.99 9.86 -1.73
N LYS A 30 -6.95 8.93 -1.67
CA LYS A 30 -7.28 8.16 -0.46
C LYS A 30 -7.14 6.67 -0.74
N PRO A 31 -5.91 6.13 -0.75
CA PRO A 31 -5.67 4.70 -0.94
C PRO A 31 -6.41 3.85 0.09
N SER A 32 -6.92 2.68 -0.31
CA SER A 32 -7.60 1.74 0.59
C SER A 32 -6.60 0.86 1.35
N CYS A 33 -5.42 0.63 0.78
CA CYS A 33 -4.34 -0.16 1.33
C CYS A 33 -3.07 0.69 1.32
N VAL A 34 -2.91 1.57 2.31
CA VAL A 34 -1.70 2.41 2.42
C VAL A 34 -0.47 1.53 2.55
N THR A 35 0.60 1.91 1.84
CA THR A 35 1.92 1.29 2.01
C THR A 35 2.40 1.50 3.44
N ASP A 36 2.84 0.41 4.05
CA ASP A 36 3.53 0.44 5.33
C ASP A 36 4.89 -0.25 5.13
N HIS A 37 5.94 0.47 5.47
CA HIS A 37 7.29 -0.10 5.49
C HIS A 37 7.61 -0.45 6.94
N GLN A 38 7.58 -1.75 7.22
CA GLN A 38 7.70 -2.34 8.56
C GLN A 38 9.11 -2.28 9.16
N ASN A 39 9.99 -1.50 8.55
CA ASN A 39 11.38 -1.36 8.94
C ASN A 39 11.70 0.10 9.26
N LEU A 40 10.80 0.77 10.01
CA LEU A 40 11.17 2.01 10.69
C LEU A 40 12.25 1.67 11.73
N ASP A 41 13.34 2.43 11.72
CA ASP A 41 14.54 2.08 12.47
C ASP A 41 14.49 2.58 13.94
N SER A 42 13.51 3.41 14.29
CA SER A 42 13.42 4.06 15.61
C SER A 42 11.98 4.29 16.12
N GLU A 43 11.83 4.45 17.44
CA GLU A 43 10.55 4.86 18.06
C GLU A 43 10.13 6.26 17.62
N GLU A 44 11.10 7.15 17.37
CA GLU A 44 10.85 8.48 16.83
C GLU A 44 10.26 8.43 15.41
N GLU A 45 10.75 7.55 14.53
CA GLU A 45 10.15 7.35 13.20
C GLU A 45 8.70 6.87 13.28
N ILE A 46 8.41 5.90 14.16
CA ILE A 46 7.05 5.42 14.37
C ILE A 46 6.15 6.57 14.84
N SER A 47 6.61 7.31 15.85
CA SER A 47 5.88 8.44 16.43
C SER A 47 5.63 9.55 15.40
N PHE A 48 6.63 9.84 14.57
CA PHE A 48 6.50 10.84 13.50
C PHE A 48 5.49 10.40 12.44
N LEU A 49 5.55 9.14 11.98
CA LEU A 49 4.62 8.64 10.97
C LEU A 49 3.17 8.75 11.46
N GLU A 50 2.91 8.36 12.71
CA GLU A 50 1.58 8.49 13.32
C GLU A 50 1.13 9.95 13.40
N LEU A 51 2.03 10.85 13.83
CA LEU A 51 1.76 12.28 13.94
C LEU A 51 1.43 12.88 12.56
N ALA A 52 2.29 12.67 11.57
CA ALA A 52 2.13 13.20 10.22
C ALA A 52 0.87 12.62 9.52
N ALA A 53 0.63 11.32 9.65
CA ALA A 53 -0.61 10.70 9.17
C ALA A 53 -1.85 11.27 9.87
N SER A 54 -1.75 11.67 11.16
CA SER A 54 -2.84 12.36 11.85
C SER A 54 -3.11 13.75 11.27
N TYR A 55 -2.08 14.50 10.87
CA TYR A 55 -2.24 15.81 10.23
C TYR A 55 -2.90 15.68 8.88
N ILE A 56 -2.41 14.79 8.01
CA ILE A 56 -2.98 14.55 6.69
C ILE A 56 -4.48 14.18 6.81
N ARG A 57 -4.82 13.27 7.73
CA ARG A 57 -6.23 12.90 7.98
C ARG A 57 -7.09 14.07 8.47
N LYS A 58 -6.60 14.87 9.42
CA LYS A 58 -7.33 16.03 9.96
C LYS A 58 -7.53 17.13 8.92
N LEU A 59 -6.53 17.35 8.08
CA LEU A 59 -6.58 18.29 6.96
C LEU A 59 -7.43 17.75 5.80
N ASN A 60 -7.79 16.47 5.83
CA ASN A 60 -8.50 15.77 4.76
C ASN A 60 -7.76 15.93 3.41
N SER A 61 -6.43 15.76 3.49
CA SER A 61 -5.49 16.03 2.42
C SER A 61 -5.19 14.81 1.55
N SER A 62 -4.78 15.04 0.30
CA SER A 62 -4.27 14.01 -0.62
C SER A 62 -2.78 13.70 -0.47
N TRP A 63 -2.06 14.38 0.44
CA TRP A 63 -0.68 14.03 0.76
C TRP A 63 -0.56 12.56 1.18
N GLN A 64 0.50 11.91 0.71
CA GLN A 64 0.86 10.55 1.06
C GLN A 64 2.29 10.51 1.59
N ILE A 65 2.54 9.52 2.44
CA ILE A 65 3.83 9.30 3.08
C ILE A 65 4.34 7.94 2.65
N LEU A 66 5.54 7.90 2.07
CA LEU A 66 6.28 6.68 1.79
C LEU A 66 7.47 6.60 2.75
N PRO A 67 7.37 5.81 3.84
CA PRO A 67 8.48 5.62 4.77
C PRO A 67 9.65 4.86 4.12
N GLN A 68 10.87 5.14 4.57
CA GLN A 68 12.08 4.37 4.26
C GLN A 68 12.31 4.14 2.75
N MET A 69 11.96 5.14 1.92
CA MET A 69 12.07 5.03 0.46
C MET A 69 13.53 4.96 0.03
N ASN A 70 13.85 3.99 -0.82
CA ASN A 70 15.15 3.89 -1.48
C ASN A 70 15.31 4.99 -2.54
N LEU A 71 16.40 5.75 -2.47
CA LEU A 71 16.65 6.89 -3.36
C LEU A 71 16.85 6.49 -4.83
N SER A 72 17.23 5.24 -5.11
CA SER A 72 17.23 4.73 -6.48
C SER A 72 15.83 4.74 -7.13
N SER A 73 14.75 4.82 -6.36
CA SER A 73 13.38 5.04 -6.88
C SER A 73 13.20 6.44 -7.49
N LEU A 74 14.03 7.40 -7.09
CA LEU A 74 13.97 8.79 -7.52
C LEU A 74 14.91 9.06 -8.69
N ASN A 75 16.01 8.30 -8.80
CA ASN A 75 16.92 8.34 -9.92
C ASN A 75 17.58 6.95 -10.14
N PRO A 76 16.95 6.07 -10.93
CA PRO A 76 17.41 4.69 -11.11
C PRO A 76 18.75 4.58 -11.83
N ASP A 77 19.18 5.61 -12.56
CA ASP A 77 20.43 5.62 -13.33
C ASP A 77 21.68 5.91 -12.47
N SER A 78 21.50 6.17 -11.18
CA SER A 78 22.58 6.54 -10.27
C SER A 78 23.04 5.34 -9.43
N GLU A 79 24.10 4.65 -9.88
CA GLU A 79 24.74 3.57 -9.10
C GLU A 79 25.22 4.03 -7.70
N ARG A 80 25.47 5.33 -7.52
CA ARG A 80 25.87 5.92 -6.23
C ARG A 80 24.76 5.88 -5.18
N GLN A 81 23.52 5.62 -5.58
CA GLN A 81 22.33 5.65 -4.71
C GLN A 81 21.89 4.26 -4.26
N ALA A 82 22.57 3.20 -4.72
CA ALA A 82 22.27 1.83 -4.33
C ALA A 82 22.44 1.65 -2.82
N GLY A 83 21.32 1.52 -2.12
CA GLY A 83 21.27 1.29 -0.66
C GLY A 83 21.10 2.55 0.18
N LEU A 84 21.01 3.74 -0.42
CA LEU A 84 20.60 4.95 0.30
C LEU A 84 19.07 5.02 0.41
N ARG A 85 18.60 5.40 1.59
CA ARG A 85 17.17 5.62 1.89
C ARG A 85 16.97 6.97 2.59
N CYS A 86 15.78 7.53 2.43
CA CYS A 86 15.28 8.63 3.25
C CYS A 86 14.20 8.12 4.20
N ASP A 87 14.05 8.77 5.36
CA ASP A 87 13.11 8.30 6.38
C ASP A 87 11.66 8.41 5.91
N PHE A 88 11.27 9.55 5.30
CA PHE A 88 9.92 9.74 4.79
C PHE A 88 9.89 10.60 3.52
N LEU A 89 9.35 10.06 2.43
CA LEU A 89 8.96 10.87 1.27
C LEU A 89 7.50 11.32 1.40
N PHE A 90 7.28 12.62 1.31
CA PHE A 90 5.96 13.23 1.17
C PHE A 90 5.73 13.60 -0.29
N TYR A 91 4.58 13.20 -0.82
CA TYR A 91 4.16 13.57 -2.17
C TYR A 91 2.64 13.62 -2.25
N ASP A 92 2.11 14.35 -3.23
CA ASP A 92 0.68 14.39 -3.53
C ASP A 92 0.48 13.87 -4.96
N PRO A 93 -0.23 12.74 -5.15
CA PRO A 93 -0.39 12.15 -6.48
C PRO A 93 -1.28 12.98 -7.42
N LEU A 94 -2.02 13.97 -6.90
CA LEU A 94 -2.97 14.78 -7.67
C LEU A 94 -2.56 16.24 -7.83
N ASN A 95 -1.49 16.68 -7.19
CA ASN A 95 -1.12 18.09 -7.14
C ASN A 95 0.23 18.33 -7.84
N GLU A 96 0.44 19.57 -8.28
CA GLU A 96 1.68 20.01 -8.91
C GLU A 96 2.78 20.33 -7.89
N GLU A 97 2.46 20.28 -6.59
CA GLU A 97 3.45 20.49 -5.53
C GLU A 97 4.54 19.41 -5.61
N PRO A 98 5.82 19.81 -5.66
CA PRO A 98 6.91 18.87 -5.76
C PRO A 98 7.01 18.01 -4.49
N PRO A 99 7.39 16.72 -4.62
CA PRO A 99 7.63 15.88 -3.47
C PRO A 99 8.78 16.44 -2.62
N PHE A 100 8.74 16.15 -1.33
CA PHE A 100 9.78 16.54 -0.37
C PHE A 100 10.07 15.40 0.60
N VAL A 101 11.29 15.39 1.13
CA VAL A 101 11.74 14.40 2.12
C VAL A 101 11.68 15.02 3.51
N VAL A 102 11.29 14.22 4.49
CA VAL A 102 11.51 14.48 5.91
C VAL A 102 12.52 13.47 6.45
N GLU A 103 13.53 13.98 7.15
CA GLU A 103 14.52 13.16 7.89
C GLU A 103 14.45 13.47 9.39
N ILE A 104 14.61 12.44 10.21
CA ILE A 104 14.61 12.56 11.67
C ILE A 104 16.05 12.57 12.18
N ASP A 105 16.48 13.73 12.66
CA ASP A 105 17.83 13.91 13.19
C ASP A 105 17.89 13.44 14.65
N GLY A 106 18.42 12.24 14.86
CA GLY A 106 18.90 11.78 16.17
C GLY A 106 20.23 12.43 16.56
N LYS A 107 20.45 12.70 17.86
CA LYS A 107 21.76 13.18 18.37
C LYS A 107 22.95 12.24 18.09
N GLN A 108 22.69 11.01 17.64
CA GLN A 108 23.68 9.97 17.39
C GLN A 108 24.32 10.03 15.99
N HIS A 109 23.92 10.93 15.09
CA HIS A 109 24.43 10.99 13.69
C HIS A 109 25.72 11.80 13.46
N GLN A 110 26.58 11.99 14.47
CA GLN A 110 27.86 12.72 14.24
C GLN A 110 28.90 11.93 13.42
N ASN A 111 28.70 10.63 13.17
CA ASN A 111 29.71 9.75 12.55
C ASN A 111 29.50 9.43 11.05
N HIS A 112 28.52 10.04 10.36
CA HIS A 112 28.19 9.70 8.96
C HIS A 112 28.17 10.90 7.98
N GLN A 113 29.06 11.88 8.16
CA GLN A 113 29.10 13.12 7.33
C GLN A 113 29.18 12.88 5.81
N ALA A 114 29.89 11.84 5.36
CA ALA A 114 30.04 11.56 3.92
C ALA A 114 28.76 10.98 3.29
N ALA A 115 28.08 10.06 3.99
CA ALA A 115 26.84 9.46 3.51
C ALA A 115 25.68 10.48 3.50
N ASP A 116 25.69 11.43 4.45
CA ASP A 116 24.75 12.54 4.47
C ASP A 116 24.95 13.50 3.29
N SER A 117 26.20 13.82 2.95
CA SER A 117 26.50 14.68 1.79
C SER A 117 26.07 14.06 0.47
N ASP A 118 26.37 12.76 0.25
CA ASP A 118 25.96 12.07 -0.99
C ASP A 118 24.42 11.94 -1.10
N ARG A 119 23.73 11.84 0.04
CA ARG A 119 22.26 11.82 0.11
C ARG A 119 21.66 13.18 -0.22
N GLU A 120 22.19 14.25 0.36
CA GLU A 120 21.74 15.62 0.10
C GLU A 120 21.99 16.03 -1.36
N ASP A 121 23.16 15.72 -1.90
CA ASP A 121 23.50 15.99 -3.30
C ASP A 121 22.56 15.25 -4.25
N THR A 122 22.20 14.01 -3.90
CA THR A 122 21.23 13.21 -4.66
C THR A 122 19.84 13.85 -4.68
N LEU A 123 19.29 14.18 -3.51
CA LEU A 123 17.95 14.77 -3.40
C LEU A 123 17.89 16.14 -4.07
N SER A 124 18.95 16.95 -3.90
CA SER A 124 19.07 18.25 -4.55
C SER A 124 19.15 18.12 -6.08
N ALA A 125 19.88 17.14 -6.60
CA ALA A 125 20.01 16.91 -8.05
C ALA A 125 18.68 16.58 -8.74
N VAL A 126 17.73 15.96 -8.03
CA VAL A 126 16.36 15.69 -8.53
C VAL A 126 15.34 16.75 -8.10
N GLY A 127 15.79 17.85 -7.49
CA GLY A 127 14.93 18.97 -7.08
C GLY A 127 14.06 18.71 -5.85
N ILE A 128 14.32 17.64 -5.11
CA ILE A 128 13.57 17.25 -3.93
C ILE A 128 14.15 17.96 -2.71
N LYS A 129 13.30 18.67 -1.98
CA LYS A 129 13.68 19.41 -0.78
C LYS A 129 13.69 18.49 0.44
N THR A 130 14.66 18.65 1.32
CA THR A 130 14.75 17.93 2.59
C THR A 130 14.36 18.83 3.75
N ARG A 131 13.53 18.32 4.66
CA ARG A 131 13.17 18.95 5.94
C ARG A 131 13.67 18.06 7.07
N ARG A 132 14.61 18.54 7.87
CA ARG A 132 15.15 17.79 9.02
C ARG A 132 14.37 18.15 10.28
N ILE A 133 13.86 17.15 10.99
CA ILE A 133 13.14 17.32 12.25
C ILE A 133 13.94 16.68 13.38
N PRO A 134 14.35 17.44 14.41
CA PRO A 134 15.05 16.86 15.55
C PRO A 134 14.19 15.81 16.28
N ALA A 135 14.82 14.69 16.65
CA ALA A 135 14.18 13.64 17.45
C ALA A 135 13.55 14.18 18.76
N GLU A 136 14.10 15.26 19.32
CA GLU A 136 13.54 15.93 20.51
C GLU A 136 12.18 16.56 20.27
N GLU A 137 11.96 17.16 19.08
CA GLU A 137 10.66 17.71 18.71
C GLU A 137 9.64 16.59 18.54
N ILE A 138 10.04 15.47 17.92
CA ILE A 138 9.18 14.28 17.75
C ILE A 138 8.70 13.75 19.09
N ARG A 139 9.63 13.55 20.04
CA ARG A 139 9.29 13.07 21.40
C ARG A 139 8.40 14.04 22.17
N ALA A 140 8.52 15.34 21.93
CA ALA A 140 7.65 16.35 22.52
C ALA A 140 6.30 16.49 21.79
N ALA A 141 6.17 15.91 20.58
CA ALA A 141 5.08 16.12 19.63
C ALA A 141 4.81 17.60 19.31
N THR A 142 5.83 18.45 19.46
CA THR A 142 5.79 19.90 19.23
C THR A 142 7.19 20.44 19.00
N GLY A 143 7.29 21.53 18.24
CA GLY A 143 8.56 22.18 17.94
C GLY A 143 8.48 22.95 16.63
N PRO A 144 9.44 23.86 16.38
CA PRO A 144 9.41 24.73 15.22
C PRO A 144 9.39 23.97 13.88
N GLN A 145 10.04 22.81 13.76
CA GLN A 145 10.05 22.04 12.52
C GLN A 145 8.76 21.24 12.33
N ILE A 146 8.19 20.70 13.41
CA ILE A 146 6.86 20.08 13.39
C ILE A 146 5.79 21.11 13.01
N ASP A 147 5.83 22.29 13.63
CA ASP A 147 4.90 23.38 13.36
C ASP A 147 5.02 23.86 11.90
N SER A 148 6.26 23.99 11.40
CA SER A 148 6.51 24.34 10.00
C SER A 148 6.02 23.27 9.02
N LEU A 149 6.17 21.98 9.34
CA LEU A 149 5.62 20.89 8.53
C LEU A 149 4.08 20.96 8.51
N HIS A 150 3.46 21.12 9.68
CA HIS A 150 2.01 21.25 9.78
C HIS A 150 1.48 22.45 9.00
N GLU A 151 2.14 23.62 9.12
CA GLU A 151 1.81 24.82 8.36
C GLU A 151 1.96 24.58 6.84
N TYR A 152 3.05 23.93 6.41
CA TYR A 152 3.25 23.62 5.00
C TYR A 152 2.14 22.72 4.44
N LEU A 153 1.81 21.63 5.13
CA LEU A 153 0.72 20.73 4.74
C LEU A 153 -0.65 21.44 4.76
N SER A 154 -0.86 22.37 5.70
CA SER A 154 -2.10 23.14 5.81
C SER A 154 -2.26 24.15 4.67
N ASN A 155 -1.16 24.79 4.25
CA ASN A 155 -1.17 25.76 3.16
C ASN A 155 -1.25 25.09 1.78
N HIS A 156 -0.94 23.80 1.72
CA HIS A 156 -1.02 22.98 0.51
C HIS A 156 -1.83 21.73 0.83
N PRO A 157 -3.13 21.82 1.15
CA PRO A 157 -3.92 20.70 1.65
C PRO A 157 -4.15 19.61 0.59
N GLY A 158 -3.63 19.77 -0.62
CA GLY A 158 -3.89 18.86 -1.72
C GLY A 158 -5.31 18.99 -2.27
N THR A 159 -5.64 18.17 -3.26
CA THR A 159 -6.89 18.28 -3.99
C THR A 159 -7.98 17.44 -3.30
N HIS A 160 -8.96 18.10 -2.68
CA HIS A 160 -10.17 17.43 -2.21
C HIS A 160 -11.25 17.46 -3.30
N ARG A 161 -11.71 16.28 -3.75
CA ARG A 161 -12.80 16.16 -4.74
C ARG A 161 -14.08 15.64 -4.10
N THR A 162 -15.19 15.94 -4.77
CA THR A 162 -16.54 15.57 -4.36
C THR A 162 -16.75 14.07 -4.44
N ASP A 163 -17.59 13.55 -3.53
CA ASP A 163 -18.00 12.15 -3.51
C ASP A 163 -18.61 11.76 -4.87
N SER A 164 -18.11 10.68 -5.44
CA SER A 164 -18.63 10.09 -6.68
C SER A 164 -19.37 8.80 -6.36
N LEU A 165 -20.53 8.59 -6.98
CA LEU A 165 -21.29 7.34 -6.85
C LEU A 165 -20.51 6.12 -7.37
N LEU A 166 -19.47 6.35 -8.18
CA LEU A 166 -18.59 5.31 -8.70
C LEU A 166 -17.45 4.93 -7.74
N GLU A 167 -17.18 5.71 -6.70
CA GLU A 167 -16.05 5.46 -5.79
C GLU A 167 -16.13 4.07 -5.16
N GLY A 168 -17.25 3.77 -4.49
CA GLY A 168 -17.47 2.48 -3.83
C GLY A 168 -17.33 1.29 -4.79
N PRO A 169 -18.06 1.26 -5.91
CA PRO A 169 -17.93 0.24 -6.94
C PRO A 169 -16.51 0.06 -7.50
N LEU A 170 -15.79 1.14 -7.76
CA LEU A 170 -14.41 1.08 -8.27
C LEU A 170 -13.43 0.58 -7.20
N ARG A 171 -13.56 1.00 -5.93
CA ARG A 171 -12.76 0.45 -4.81
C ARG A 171 -12.98 -1.05 -4.65
N LYS A 172 -14.23 -1.49 -4.68
CA LYS A 172 -14.62 -2.92 -4.61
C LYS A 172 -14.01 -3.69 -5.79
N SER A 173 -14.17 -3.19 -7.00
CA SER A 173 -13.61 -3.81 -8.22
C SER A 173 -12.09 -3.95 -8.14
N LYS A 174 -11.40 -2.88 -7.76
CA LYS A 174 -9.96 -2.85 -7.57
C LYS A 174 -9.52 -3.90 -6.54
N TYR A 175 -10.15 -3.93 -5.36
CA TYR A 175 -9.74 -4.83 -4.30
C TYR A 175 -10.04 -6.30 -4.60
N ILE A 176 -11.19 -6.60 -5.24
CA ILE A 176 -11.48 -7.94 -5.77
C ILE A 176 -10.36 -8.39 -6.71
N HIS A 177 -9.94 -7.52 -7.62
CA HIS A 177 -8.86 -7.85 -8.53
C HIS A 177 -7.53 -8.08 -7.80
N GLN A 178 -7.20 -7.26 -6.79
CA GLN A 178 -6.00 -7.45 -5.97
C GLN A 178 -6.01 -8.77 -5.19
N ILE A 179 -7.16 -9.19 -4.64
CA ILE A 179 -7.34 -10.51 -4.04
C ILE A 179 -7.07 -11.60 -5.09
N GLN A 180 -7.63 -11.49 -6.29
CA GLN A 180 -7.46 -12.47 -7.36
C GLN A 180 -6.01 -12.61 -7.82
N LEU A 181 -5.29 -11.50 -7.98
CA LEU A 181 -3.86 -11.50 -8.29
C LEU A 181 -3.05 -12.15 -7.17
N THR A 182 -3.42 -11.87 -5.92
CA THR A 182 -2.74 -12.46 -4.75
C THR A 182 -2.98 -13.97 -4.65
N LEU A 183 -4.20 -14.43 -4.92
CA LEU A 183 -4.51 -15.87 -4.98
C LEU A 183 -3.76 -16.57 -6.11
N LEU A 184 -3.62 -15.91 -7.27
CA LEU A 184 -2.80 -16.42 -8.38
C LEU A 184 -1.34 -16.56 -7.96
N GLU A 185 -0.80 -15.56 -7.26
CA GLU A 185 0.57 -15.59 -6.76
C GLU A 185 0.77 -16.68 -5.70
N ALA A 186 -0.16 -16.84 -4.77
CA ALA A 186 -0.16 -17.89 -3.77
C ALA A 186 -0.24 -19.29 -4.39
N LEU A 187 -1.01 -19.45 -5.49
CA LEU A 187 -1.04 -20.68 -6.28
C LEU A 187 0.30 -20.92 -6.99
N ARG A 188 0.88 -19.88 -7.62
CA ARG A 188 2.17 -19.95 -8.33
C ARG A 188 3.33 -20.33 -7.42
N THR A 189 3.29 -19.89 -6.16
CA THR A 189 4.33 -20.13 -5.15
C THR A 189 4.08 -21.37 -4.30
N GLY A 190 2.97 -22.07 -4.53
CA GLY A 190 2.65 -23.35 -3.87
C GLY A 190 2.06 -23.24 -2.47
N TYR A 191 1.71 -22.03 -2.00
CA TYR A 191 0.97 -21.87 -0.75
C TYR A 191 -0.48 -22.34 -0.87
N ILE A 192 -1.07 -22.19 -2.05
CA ILE A 192 -2.33 -22.83 -2.43
C ILE A 192 -1.97 -23.98 -3.37
N THR A 193 -2.38 -25.20 -3.03
CA THR A 193 -2.11 -26.37 -3.86
C THR A 193 -3.40 -26.92 -4.46
N PRO A 194 -3.37 -27.37 -5.72
CA PRO A 194 -4.49 -28.09 -6.29
C PRO A 194 -4.83 -29.37 -5.51
N ASP A 195 -6.08 -29.78 -5.56
CA ASP A 195 -6.61 -31.02 -4.96
C ASP A 195 -6.56 -31.12 -3.42
N SER A 196 -6.05 -30.09 -2.74
CA SER A 196 -6.19 -29.88 -1.30
C SER A 196 -7.15 -28.71 -1.00
N THR A 197 -7.74 -28.70 0.18
CA THR A 197 -8.50 -27.54 0.66
C THR A 197 -7.51 -26.55 1.28
N SER A 198 -7.45 -25.35 0.71
CA SER A 198 -6.68 -24.23 1.27
C SER A 198 -7.64 -23.25 1.95
N LEU A 199 -7.37 -22.92 3.21
CA LEU A 199 -8.11 -21.89 3.95
C LEU A 199 -7.38 -20.55 3.80
N VAL A 200 -8.06 -19.54 3.26
CA VAL A 200 -7.50 -18.20 2.99
C VAL A 200 -8.18 -17.18 3.90
N GLY A 201 -7.38 -16.54 4.75
CA GLY A 201 -7.83 -15.39 5.54
C GLY A 201 -7.68 -14.12 4.73
N ILE A 202 -8.71 -13.28 4.68
CA ILE A 202 -8.66 -11.98 4.00
C ILE A 202 -8.99 -10.88 5.00
N ASP A 203 -8.01 -10.02 5.27
CA ASP A 203 -8.24 -8.75 5.95
C ASP A 203 -8.72 -7.73 4.91
N ILE A 204 -9.76 -6.97 5.22
CA ILE A 204 -10.39 -6.04 4.28
C ILE A 204 -10.30 -4.60 4.81
N PRO A 205 -9.76 -3.67 4.01
CA PRO A 205 -9.74 -2.24 4.32
C PRO A 205 -11.06 -1.69 4.83
N ASP A 206 -10.99 -0.71 5.73
CA ASP A 206 -12.19 -0.07 6.26
C ASP A 206 -12.95 0.78 5.24
N LEU A 207 -12.24 1.27 4.21
CA LEU A 207 -12.84 1.99 3.08
C LEU A 207 -13.66 1.08 2.14
N ILE A 208 -13.74 -0.23 2.41
CA ILE A 208 -14.49 -1.20 1.61
C ILE A 208 -15.65 -1.74 2.45
N GLU A 209 -16.86 -1.37 2.03
CA GLU A 209 -18.11 -1.89 2.58
C GLU A 209 -18.41 -3.32 2.11
N SER A 210 -19.35 -3.98 2.77
CA SER A 210 -19.84 -5.33 2.41
C SER A 210 -18.73 -6.39 2.41
N LYS A 211 -17.88 -6.36 3.44
CA LYS A 211 -16.66 -7.18 3.57
C LYS A 211 -16.84 -8.67 3.18
N ASN A 212 -17.85 -9.36 3.71
CA ASN A 212 -18.07 -10.79 3.41
C ASN A 212 -18.41 -11.06 1.93
N SER A 213 -19.29 -10.25 1.32
CA SER A 213 -19.68 -10.48 -0.08
C SER A 213 -18.51 -10.24 -1.04
N ILE A 214 -17.59 -9.34 -0.70
CA ILE A 214 -16.36 -9.10 -1.48
C ILE A 214 -15.46 -10.33 -1.50
N VAL A 215 -15.27 -11.01 -0.37
CA VAL A 215 -14.48 -12.26 -0.29
C VAL A 215 -15.10 -13.33 -1.18
N GLU A 216 -16.40 -13.59 -1.00
CA GLU A 216 -17.14 -14.60 -1.75
C GLU A 216 -17.06 -14.33 -3.26
N LEU A 217 -17.28 -13.07 -3.66
CA LEU A 217 -17.26 -12.67 -5.06
C LEU A 217 -15.87 -12.80 -5.68
N ALA A 218 -14.81 -12.36 -4.97
CA ALA A 218 -13.44 -12.45 -5.46
C ALA A 218 -13.00 -13.90 -5.68
N VAL A 219 -13.26 -14.77 -4.71
CA VAL A 219 -12.85 -16.18 -4.73
C VAL A 219 -13.67 -17.00 -5.71
N SER A 220 -14.99 -16.77 -5.78
CA SER A 220 -15.86 -17.43 -6.75
C SER A 220 -15.44 -17.10 -8.19
N ALA A 221 -15.24 -15.82 -8.48
CA ALA A 221 -14.81 -15.37 -9.80
C ALA A 221 -13.39 -15.85 -10.15
N PHE A 222 -12.47 -15.91 -9.17
CA PHE A 222 -11.14 -16.47 -9.35
C PHE A 222 -11.19 -17.95 -9.74
N ARG A 223 -11.92 -18.76 -8.96
CA ARG A 223 -12.09 -20.20 -9.22
C ARG A 223 -12.68 -20.43 -10.61
N GLU A 224 -13.73 -19.69 -10.97
CA GLU A 224 -14.36 -19.77 -12.29
C GLU A 224 -13.35 -19.48 -13.41
N LEU A 225 -12.55 -18.41 -13.28
CA LEU A 225 -11.54 -18.04 -14.26
C LEU A 225 -10.47 -19.13 -14.43
N ILE A 226 -9.89 -19.60 -13.32
CA ILE A 226 -8.84 -20.62 -13.33
C ILE A 226 -9.37 -21.94 -13.91
N GLU A 227 -10.56 -22.39 -13.51
CA GLU A 227 -11.18 -23.59 -14.07
C GLU A 227 -11.41 -23.48 -15.58
N ARG A 228 -11.84 -22.32 -16.08
CA ARG A 228 -12.03 -22.08 -17.52
C ARG A 228 -10.71 -22.11 -18.28
N ILE A 229 -9.66 -21.48 -17.72
CA ILE A 229 -8.32 -21.51 -18.30
C ILE A 229 -7.79 -22.95 -18.35
N ILE A 230 -7.91 -23.71 -17.25
CA ILE A 230 -7.46 -25.10 -17.21
C ILE A 230 -8.24 -25.95 -18.21
N LYS A 231 -9.58 -25.83 -18.28
CA LYS A 231 -10.40 -26.56 -19.28
C LYS A 231 -10.02 -26.22 -20.72
N LEU A 232 -9.62 -24.98 -20.98
CA LEU A 232 -9.18 -24.55 -22.31
C LEU A 232 -7.80 -25.13 -22.67
N LEU A 233 -6.87 -25.17 -21.71
CA LEU A 233 -5.49 -25.60 -21.93
C LEU A 233 -5.30 -27.12 -21.80
N CYS A 234 -6.05 -27.78 -20.93
CA CYS A 234 -5.95 -29.19 -20.60
C CYS A 234 -7.20 -29.93 -21.09
N GLN A 235 -7.03 -30.83 -22.05
CA GLN A 235 -8.12 -31.67 -22.61
C GLN A 235 -8.48 -32.89 -21.72
N SER A 236 -7.98 -32.96 -20.49
CA SER A 236 -8.15 -34.07 -19.53
C SER A 236 -8.07 -33.57 -18.09
N ASP A 237 -8.35 -34.46 -17.10
CA ASP A 237 -8.57 -34.21 -15.66
C ASP A 237 -8.15 -32.81 -15.15
N VAL A 238 -9.17 -32.01 -14.81
CA VAL A 238 -9.03 -30.64 -14.33
C VAL A 238 -8.68 -30.69 -12.84
N PRO A 239 -7.47 -30.32 -12.40
CA PRO A 239 -7.16 -30.18 -10.99
C PRO A 239 -8.19 -29.29 -10.29
N HIS A 240 -8.70 -29.74 -9.15
CA HIS A 240 -9.78 -29.04 -8.44
C HIS A 240 -9.19 -28.05 -7.44
N LEU A 241 -9.46 -26.77 -7.66
CA LEU A 241 -9.05 -25.70 -6.77
C LEU A 241 -10.09 -25.50 -5.66
N LYS A 242 -9.79 -25.96 -4.45
CA LYS A 242 -10.66 -25.84 -3.28
C LYS A 242 -10.15 -24.74 -2.33
N ILE A 243 -10.54 -23.49 -2.59
CA ILE A 243 -10.18 -22.33 -1.76
C ILE A 243 -11.33 -21.91 -0.84
N GLU A 244 -11.29 -22.29 0.43
CA GLU A 244 -12.23 -21.73 1.41
C GLU A 244 -11.67 -20.39 1.87
N ALA A 245 -12.49 -19.34 1.88
CA ALA A 245 -12.01 -18.02 2.25
C ALA A 245 -13.00 -17.30 3.15
N GLY A 246 -12.47 -16.48 4.05
CA GLY A 246 -13.26 -15.67 4.97
C GLY A 246 -12.44 -14.53 5.54
N LEU A 247 -13.09 -13.69 6.33
CA LEU A 247 -12.39 -12.67 7.10
C LEU A 247 -11.44 -13.33 8.09
N VAL A 248 -10.26 -12.73 8.26
CA VAL A 248 -9.28 -13.18 9.25
C VAL A 248 -9.89 -13.16 10.64
N LYS A 249 -9.76 -14.27 11.37
CA LYS A 249 -10.18 -14.41 12.77
C LYS A 249 -9.03 -14.93 13.63
N PRO A 250 -8.89 -14.44 14.87
CA PRO A 250 -7.92 -14.98 15.81
C PRO A 250 -8.17 -16.47 16.06
N GLY A 251 -7.10 -17.28 16.04
CA GLY A 251 -7.14 -18.71 16.38
C GLY A 251 -7.56 -19.66 15.25
N GLU A 252 -7.90 -19.15 14.06
CA GLU A 252 -8.03 -20.00 12.86
C GLU A 252 -6.65 -20.26 12.23
N GLU A 253 -6.43 -21.45 11.70
CA GLU A 253 -5.21 -21.82 10.99
C GLU A 253 -5.40 -21.64 9.48
N TYR A 254 -4.77 -20.61 8.92
CA TYR A 254 -4.85 -20.30 7.51
C TYR A 254 -3.65 -20.87 6.74
N SER A 255 -3.90 -21.34 5.52
CA SER A 255 -2.85 -21.65 4.54
C SER A 255 -2.15 -20.38 4.08
N VAL A 256 -2.95 -19.32 3.83
CA VAL A 256 -2.50 -18.00 3.42
C VAL A 256 -3.36 -16.93 4.07
N ILE A 257 -2.75 -15.80 4.42
CA ILE A 257 -3.46 -14.57 4.76
C ILE A 257 -3.12 -13.49 3.73
N ILE A 258 -4.17 -12.88 3.20
CA ILE A 258 -4.12 -11.66 2.39
C ILE A 258 -4.47 -10.50 3.32
N CYS A 259 -3.60 -9.51 3.42
CA CYS A 259 -3.83 -8.35 4.28
C CYS A 259 -3.40 -7.04 3.62
N THR A 260 -3.80 -5.92 4.20
CA THR A 260 -3.25 -4.63 3.81
C THR A 260 -1.79 -4.53 4.27
N SER A 261 -0.96 -3.77 3.53
CA SER A 261 0.43 -3.55 3.93
C SER A 261 0.53 -2.96 5.35
N ALA A 262 -0.36 -2.01 5.68
CA ALA A 262 -0.51 -1.44 7.01
C ALA A 262 -0.76 -2.45 8.15
N ASN A 263 -1.43 -3.56 7.86
CA ASN A 263 -1.74 -4.57 8.88
C ASN A 263 -0.73 -5.73 8.91
N ARG A 264 0.19 -5.82 7.95
CA ARG A 264 1.05 -7.01 7.81
C ARG A 264 1.90 -7.31 9.06
N ALA A 265 2.37 -6.32 9.81
CA ALA A 265 3.20 -6.55 11.00
C ALA A 265 2.37 -7.22 12.10
N ASN A 266 1.17 -6.68 12.35
CA ASN A 266 0.21 -7.26 13.28
C ASN A 266 -0.22 -8.66 12.83
N THR A 267 -0.52 -8.85 11.54
CA THR A 267 -0.84 -10.18 10.98
C THR A 267 0.33 -11.16 11.16
N SER A 268 1.57 -10.75 10.91
CA SER A 268 2.75 -11.60 11.07
C SER A 268 2.97 -12.01 12.52
N SER A 269 2.73 -11.10 13.46
CA SER A 269 2.80 -11.39 14.89
C SER A 269 1.74 -12.40 15.34
N ASN A 270 0.50 -12.24 14.83
CA ASN A 270 -0.62 -13.12 15.19
C ASN A 270 -0.58 -14.49 14.49
N PHE A 271 0.06 -14.58 13.32
CA PHE A 271 0.10 -15.78 12.47
C PHE A 271 1.54 -16.09 11.99
N PRO A 272 2.48 -16.41 12.89
CA PRO A 272 3.91 -16.47 12.57
C PRO A 272 4.31 -17.59 11.59
N ASN A 273 3.45 -18.60 11.39
CA ASN A 273 3.73 -19.75 10.53
C ASN A 273 2.89 -19.77 9.24
N THR A 274 2.19 -18.68 8.93
CA THR A 274 1.30 -18.60 7.77
C THR A 274 1.94 -17.77 6.65
N GLY A 275 1.72 -18.16 5.39
CA GLY A 275 2.11 -17.34 4.24
C GLY A 275 1.32 -16.04 4.21
N ILE A 276 1.99 -14.89 4.29
CA ILE A 276 1.35 -13.57 4.31
C ILE A 276 1.65 -12.83 3.01
N PHE A 277 0.59 -12.42 2.32
CA PHE A 277 0.65 -11.57 1.16
C PHE A 277 0.02 -10.22 1.51
N SER A 278 0.78 -9.15 1.29
CA SER A 278 0.32 -7.78 1.57
C SER A 278 -0.06 -7.06 0.29
N ILE A 279 -1.20 -6.39 0.31
CA ILE A 279 -1.68 -5.51 -0.76
C ILE A 279 -1.34 -4.06 -0.40
N SER A 280 -0.85 -3.31 -1.38
CA SER A 280 -0.79 -1.85 -1.36
C SER A 280 -1.45 -1.30 -2.62
N ASP A 281 -2.11 -0.15 -2.49
CA ASP A 281 -2.67 0.61 -3.61
C ASP A 281 -2.23 2.09 -3.59
N THR A 282 -1.14 2.38 -2.89
CA THR A 282 -0.43 3.66 -2.95
C THR A 282 0.10 3.90 -4.37
N VAL A 283 -0.17 5.09 -4.91
CA VAL A 283 0.27 5.47 -6.25
C VAL A 283 1.44 6.43 -6.11
N PHE A 284 2.63 6.06 -6.59
CA PHE A 284 3.79 6.94 -6.68
C PHE A 284 4.11 7.20 -8.16
N PRO A 285 4.34 8.44 -8.61
CA PRO A 285 4.64 8.77 -10.01
C PRO A 285 6.10 8.42 -10.40
N GLY A 286 6.57 7.24 -10.00
CA GLY A 286 7.90 6.71 -10.30
C GLY A 286 7.98 5.21 -10.03
N GLU A 287 9.02 4.55 -10.52
CA GLU A 287 9.27 3.16 -10.15
C GLU A 287 9.74 3.09 -8.70
N ILE A 288 8.98 2.41 -7.85
CA ILE A 288 9.41 2.13 -6.48
C ILE A 288 10.46 1.03 -6.55
N ALA A 289 11.73 1.39 -6.34
CA ALA A 289 12.80 0.42 -6.22
C ALA A 289 12.55 -0.43 -4.98
N THR A 290 12.26 -1.71 -5.18
CA THR A 290 12.16 -2.65 -4.06
C THR A 290 13.55 -2.82 -3.44
N PRO A 291 13.68 -2.93 -2.11
CA PRO A 291 14.94 -3.41 -1.55
C PRO A 291 15.24 -4.75 -2.23
N VAL A 292 16.45 -4.87 -2.78
CA VAL A 292 16.94 -6.08 -3.44
C VAL A 292 17.16 -7.13 -2.35
N SER A 293 16.07 -7.68 -1.85
CA SER A 293 16.03 -8.77 -0.90
C SER A 293 14.80 -9.57 -1.28
N PRO A 294 14.97 -10.61 -2.12
CA PRO A 294 13.90 -11.56 -2.33
C PRO A 294 13.54 -12.11 -0.94
N SER A 295 12.31 -11.82 -0.51
CA SER A 295 11.67 -12.54 0.59
C SER A 295 11.82 -14.02 0.28
N ASN A 296 12.72 -14.69 1.03
CA ASN A 296 13.04 -16.11 0.98
C ASN A 296 12.52 -16.84 -0.25
N VAL A 297 13.34 -16.93 -1.30
CA VAL A 297 13.21 -18.02 -2.27
C VAL A 297 13.36 -19.30 -1.44
N LEU A 298 12.24 -19.93 -1.11
CA LEU A 298 12.20 -21.34 -0.74
C LEU A 298 12.92 -22.06 -1.88
N THR A 299 14.18 -22.40 -1.61
CA THR A 299 14.96 -23.24 -2.50
C THR A 299 14.37 -24.62 -2.30
N ILE A 300 13.59 -25.08 -3.28
CA ILE A 300 13.04 -26.43 -3.35
C ILE A 300 14.21 -27.43 -3.38
#